data_AF-A0A2P8AZB3-F1
#
_entry.id   AF-A0A2P8AZB3-F1
#
_cell.length_a   1.000
_cell.length_b   1.000
_cell.length_c   1.000
_cell.angle_alpha   90.00
_cell.angle_beta   90.00
_cell.angle_gamma   90.00
#
_symmetry.space_group_name_H-M   'P 1'
#
loop_
_entity.id
_entity.type
_entity.pdbx_description
1 polymer ?
#
loop_
_entity_poly.entity_id
_entity_poly.type
_entity_poly.pdbx_seq_one_letter_code
_entity_poly.pdbx_strand_id
1 'polypeptide(L)'
;MRWDNLSAPPDEGTPDGAAPATPPLPLALPGAIARTFDTPGFAGMTFYEVRAKSIINRVPGQSRVPFEWTVNPYRGCSHACVYCLAGDTPILMADGRTRPISELEVGDRIYGTERRGAYRHYVVTTVLDKWSTVKRAHRVTLEDGTTLVASGDHRFLTERGWKHVTGSMRGGGRRPYLTTRNRLLGTGRFAAAPKRSADYRRGYLCALVRDADHPGSRFPAGHRRG
;
A
#
# COMPACT_ATOMS: atom_id res chain seq x y z
N MET A 1 0.21 21.09 3.54
CA MET A 1 1.56 20.56 3.85
C MET A 1 2.64 21.34 3.10
N ARG A 2 3.94 21.17 3.43
CA ARG A 2 5.11 21.79 2.76
C ARG A 2 5.11 21.70 1.21
N TRP A 3 4.29 20.82 0.66
CA TRP A 3 4.18 20.49 -0.75
C TRP A 3 2.90 20.99 -1.43
N ASP A 4 2.08 21.82 -0.77
CA ASP A 4 0.83 22.32 -1.36
C ASP A 4 1.07 23.15 -2.64
N ASN A 5 2.25 23.79 -2.74
CA ASN A 5 2.72 24.50 -3.94
C ASN A 5 3.03 23.55 -5.12
N LEU A 6 2.84 22.23 -4.93
CA LEU A 6 3.02 21.16 -5.90
C LEU A 6 1.70 20.41 -6.24
N SER A 7 0.55 20.86 -5.73
CA SER A 7 -0.76 20.18 -5.89
C SER A 7 -1.69 20.94 -6.86
N ALA A 8 -2.47 20.23 -7.68
CA ALA A 8 -3.41 20.81 -8.67
C ALA A 8 -4.76 20.03 -8.76
N PRO A 9 -5.86 20.68 -9.22
CA PRO A 9 -7.17 20.04 -9.46
C PRO A 9 -7.20 19.23 -10.79
N PRO A 10 -8.18 18.33 -11.00
CA PRO A 10 -8.20 17.39 -12.13
C PRO A 10 -8.71 18.05 -13.42
N ASP A 11 -8.16 17.66 -14.58
CA ASP A 11 -8.74 18.01 -15.88
C ASP A 11 -8.78 16.83 -16.87
N GLU A 12 -9.83 16.86 -17.69
CA GLU A 12 -10.32 15.82 -18.59
C GLU A 12 -9.53 15.74 -19.93
N GLY A 13 -9.28 14.51 -20.40
CA GLY A 13 -8.96 14.22 -21.81
C GLY A 13 -7.48 14.00 -22.14
N THR A 14 -7.11 12.78 -22.53
CA THR A 14 -5.81 12.47 -23.17
C THR A 14 -6.05 11.51 -24.36
N PRO A 15 -5.56 11.80 -25.58
CA PRO A 15 -5.67 10.88 -26.72
C PRO A 15 -4.58 9.80 -26.71
N ASP A 16 -4.90 8.71 -27.41
CA ASP A 16 -4.26 7.39 -27.39
C ASP A 16 -3.05 7.31 -28.35
N GLY A 17 -1.95 6.64 -27.96
CA GLY A 17 -0.87 6.29 -28.92
C GLY A 17 0.59 6.42 -28.51
N ALA A 18 0.95 6.41 -27.23
CA ALA A 18 2.29 6.11 -26.75
C ALA A 18 2.16 5.48 -25.35
N ALA A 19 3.04 4.53 -24.97
CA ALA A 19 3.05 4.00 -23.61
C ALA A 19 3.05 5.20 -22.65
N PRO A 20 2.07 5.33 -21.74
CA PRO A 20 1.93 6.57 -21.00
C PRO A 20 3.14 6.68 -20.08
N ALA A 21 4.10 7.53 -20.48
CA ALA A 21 4.73 8.38 -19.50
C ALA A 21 3.58 8.92 -18.66
N THR A 22 3.64 8.70 -17.34
CA THR A 22 2.71 9.32 -16.38
C THR A 22 2.33 10.68 -16.93
N PRO A 23 1.03 10.95 -17.20
CA PRO A 23 0.63 12.20 -17.83
C PRO A 23 1.35 13.33 -17.10
N PRO A 24 2.07 14.20 -17.81
CA PRO A 24 2.92 15.20 -17.18
C PRO A 24 2.03 15.94 -16.21
N LEU A 25 2.36 15.87 -14.92
CA LEU A 25 1.67 16.68 -13.92
C LEU A 25 1.73 18.11 -14.47
N PRO A 26 0.58 18.76 -14.74
CA PRO A 26 0.58 20.06 -15.38
C PRO A 26 1.18 21.05 -14.38
N LEU A 27 2.45 21.39 -14.59
CA LEU A 27 3.22 22.24 -13.72
C LEU A 27 3.39 23.59 -14.40
N ALA A 28 2.63 24.59 -13.93
CA ALA A 28 2.94 25.98 -14.19
C ALA A 28 4.21 26.36 -13.42
N LEU A 29 5.38 26.07 -14.01
CA LEU A 29 6.66 26.62 -13.60
C LEU A 29 6.97 27.80 -14.51
N PRO A 30 6.80 29.07 -14.06
CA PRO A 30 7.04 30.23 -14.90
C PRO A 30 8.48 30.22 -15.45
N GLY A 31 8.61 30.15 -16.79
CA GLY A 31 9.90 30.16 -17.48
C GLY A 31 10.68 28.84 -17.46
N ALA A 32 10.07 27.71 -17.07
CA ALA A 32 10.71 26.40 -17.25
C ALA A 32 10.68 25.96 -18.71
N ILE A 33 11.80 25.41 -19.18
CA ILE A 33 11.93 24.82 -20.52
C ILE A 33 11.86 23.31 -20.37
N ALA A 34 10.90 22.68 -21.06
CA ALA A 34 10.83 21.24 -21.16
C ALA A 34 11.78 20.77 -22.28
N ARG A 35 12.67 19.82 -21.96
CA ARG A 35 13.56 19.18 -22.94
C ARG A 35 13.47 17.66 -22.81
N THR A 36 13.46 16.98 -23.95
CA THR A 36 13.48 15.51 -24.01
C THR A 36 14.90 15.05 -24.29
N PHE A 37 15.42 14.11 -23.50
CA PHE A 37 16.75 13.52 -23.66
C PHE A 37 16.64 12.00 -23.76
N ASP A 38 17.34 11.41 -24.72
CA ASP A 38 17.42 9.95 -24.83
C ASP A 38 18.40 9.42 -23.78
N THR A 39 17.84 8.91 -22.70
CA THR A 39 18.59 8.50 -21.50
C THR A 39 18.16 7.09 -21.12
N PRO A 40 18.84 6.04 -21.62
CA PRO A 40 18.42 4.65 -21.40
C PRO A 40 18.26 4.28 -19.92
N GLY A 41 19.11 4.86 -19.05
CA GLY A 41 19.03 4.70 -17.58
C GLY A 41 17.89 5.46 -16.89
N PHE A 42 17.22 6.36 -17.60
CA PHE A 42 16.14 7.22 -17.09
C PHE A 42 14.89 7.17 -17.99
N ALA A 43 14.73 6.10 -18.77
CA ALA A 43 13.58 5.92 -19.66
C ALA A 43 12.25 6.12 -18.91
N GLY A 44 11.42 7.04 -19.39
CA GLY A 44 10.15 7.42 -18.76
C GLY A 44 10.23 8.56 -17.74
N MET A 45 11.41 9.17 -17.52
CA MET A 45 11.54 10.39 -16.72
C MET A 45 11.47 11.66 -17.58
N THR A 46 10.79 12.69 -17.07
CA THR A 46 10.77 14.03 -17.67
C THR A 46 11.72 14.95 -16.91
N PHE A 47 12.64 15.59 -17.62
CA PHE A 47 13.56 16.57 -17.06
C PHE A 47 13.02 17.98 -17.31
N TYR A 48 12.88 18.74 -16.24
CA TYR A 48 12.50 20.15 -16.31
C TYR A 48 13.74 21.00 -16.06
N GLU A 49 14.09 21.83 -17.03
CA GLU A 49 15.06 22.89 -16.82
C GLU A 49 14.37 24.02 -16.07
N VAL A 50 14.80 24.28 -14.82
CA VAL A 50 14.18 25.28 -13.95
C VAL A 50 15.19 26.34 -13.57
N ARG A 51 14.82 27.61 -13.77
CA ARG A 51 15.58 28.75 -13.25
C ARG A 51 15.31 28.90 -11.75
N ALA A 52 16.19 28.35 -10.93
CA ALA A 52 16.08 28.47 -9.47
C ALA A 52 16.93 29.63 -8.93
N LYS A 53 16.47 30.29 -7.86
CA LYS A 53 17.29 31.25 -7.10
C LYS A 53 18.48 30.54 -6.41
N SER A 54 18.32 29.28 -6.03
CA SER A 54 19.36 28.39 -5.50
C SER A 54 19.02 26.93 -5.83
N ILE A 55 20.04 26.13 -6.16
CA ILE A 55 19.90 24.68 -6.37
C ILE A 55 19.88 23.88 -5.04
N ILE A 56 20.37 24.50 -3.95
CA ILE A 56 20.45 23.90 -2.61
C ILE A 56 19.51 24.64 -1.66
N ASN A 57 18.73 23.89 -0.88
CA ASN A 57 17.82 24.40 0.14
C ASN A 57 18.40 24.19 1.53
N ARG A 58 18.31 25.19 2.42
CA ARG A 58 18.60 24.94 3.85
C ARG A 58 17.53 24.05 4.47
N VAL A 59 17.97 23.08 5.24
CA VAL A 59 17.10 22.27 6.10
C VAL A 59 16.71 23.10 7.31
N PRO A 60 15.41 23.28 7.61
CA PRO A 60 14.99 23.91 8.86
C PRO A 60 15.51 23.12 10.06
N GLY A 61 16.02 23.79 11.09
CA GLY A 61 16.65 23.14 12.26
C GLY A 61 15.77 22.18 13.06
N GLN A 62 14.45 22.16 12.80
CA GLN A 62 13.49 21.21 13.39
C GLN A 62 13.40 19.89 12.62
N SER A 63 14.07 19.76 11.48
CA SER A 63 14.05 18.55 10.67
C SER A 63 14.87 17.43 11.33
N ARG A 64 14.39 16.20 11.26
CA ARG A 64 15.03 15.01 11.85
C ARG A 64 16.14 14.40 10.99
N VAL A 65 16.53 15.06 9.90
CA VAL A 65 17.54 14.56 8.96
C VAL A 65 18.92 15.08 9.36
N PRO A 66 20.00 14.27 9.23
CA PRO A 66 21.31 14.59 9.81
C PRO A 66 22.14 15.58 8.98
N PHE A 67 21.52 16.41 8.15
CA PHE A 67 22.21 17.34 7.24
C PHE A 67 21.53 18.71 7.21
N GLU A 68 22.33 19.77 7.01
CA GLU A 68 21.86 21.17 7.05
C GLU A 68 21.36 21.70 5.70
N TRP A 69 21.65 20.98 4.62
CA TRP A 69 21.36 21.40 3.26
C TRP A 69 20.84 20.23 2.43
N THR A 70 19.91 20.50 1.51
CA THR A 70 19.36 19.50 0.59
C THR A 70 19.40 19.97 -0.84
N VAL A 71 19.58 19.01 -1.74
CA VAL A 71 19.16 19.15 -3.14
C VAL A 71 17.88 18.32 -3.27
N ASN A 72 16.84 18.88 -3.89
CA ASN A 72 15.63 18.12 -4.23
C ASN A 72 15.55 18.01 -5.76
N PRO A 73 16.34 17.10 -6.38
CA PRO A 73 16.43 17.00 -7.83
C PRO A 73 15.20 16.29 -8.44
N TYR A 74 14.24 15.92 -7.61
CA TYR A 74 13.05 15.18 -8.03
C TYR A 74 11.78 15.97 -7.69
N ARG A 75 10.83 15.98 -8.62
CA ARG A 75 9.43 16.30 -8.31
C ARG A 75 8.66 14.98 -8.20
N GLY A 76 8.28 14.64 -6.97
CA GLY A 76 7.77 13.31 -6.63
C GLY A 76 8.89 12.37 -6.14
N CYS A 77 8.49 11.18 -5.68
CA CYS A 77 9.43 10.14 -5.27
C CYS A 77 9.67 9.20 -6.46
N SER A 78 10.93 8.99 -6.87
CA SER A 78 11.28 7.95 -7.87
C SER A 78 10.89 6.54 -7.39
N HIS A 79 10.80 6.35 -6.08
CA HIS A 79 10.27 5.13 -5.46
C HIS A 79 8.75 5.03 -5.57
N ALA A 80 8.04 6.15 -5.81
CA ALA A 80 6.59 6.35 -5.95
C ALA A 80 5.70 5.58 -4.95
N CYS A 81 4.44 5.99 -4.78
CA CYS A 81 3.46 5.16 -4.08
C CYS A 81 3.08 3.97 -4.99
N VAL A 82 4.01 3.05 -5.30
CA VAL A 82 3.89 2.08 -6.41
C VAL A 82 2.93 0.94 -6.08
N TYR A 83 2.61 0.70 -4.81
CA TYR A 83 1.81 -0.45 -4.42
C TYR A 83 0.60 0.00 -3.59
N CYS A 84 -0.37 0.62 -4.24
CA CYS A 84 -1.55 1.15 -3.57
C CYS A 84 -2.69 0.12 -3.51
N LEU A 85 -3.46 0.18 -2.44
CA LEU A 85 -4.72 -0.52 -2.23
C LEU A 85 -5.84 0.51 -2.09
N ALA A 86 -7.08 0.10 -2.32
CA ALA A 86 -8.24 0.94 -2.00
C ALA A 86 -8.31 1.19 -0.48
N GLY A 87 -8.75 2.39 -0.09
CA GLY A 87 -8.72 2.84 1.30
C GLY A 87 -9.51 1.94 2.26
N ASP A 88 -10.57 1.30 1.77
CA ASP A 88 -11.41 0.36 2.50
C ASP A 88 -10.79 -1.04 2.67
N THR A 89 -9.59 -1.29 2.13
CA THR A 89 -8.93 -2.59 2.24
C THR A 89 -8.60 -2.89 3.70
N PRO A 90 -9.12 -3.99 4.28
CA PRO A 90 -8.89 -4.34 5.67
C PRO A 90 -7.45 -4.83 5.89
N ILE A 91 -6.77 -4.26 6.88
CA ILE A 91 -5.43 -4.65 7.32
C ILE A 91 -5.53 -5.34 8.69
N LEU A 92 -4.83 -6.47 8.83
CA LEU A 92 -4.78 -7.21 10.09
C LEU A 92 -3.89 -6.51 11.11
N MET A 93 -4.50 -6.03 12.18
CA MET A 93 -3.87 -5.36 13.30
C MET A 93 -3.18 -6.38 14.22
N ALA A 94 -2.18 -5.92 14.99
CA ALA A 94 -1.46 -6.78 15.94
C ALA A 94 -2.37 -7.37 17.05
N ASP A 95 -3.52 -6.75 17.33
CA ASP A 95 -4.53 -7.22 18.28
C ASP A 95 -5.52 -8.24 17.68
N GLY A 96 -5.30 -8.65 16.42
CA GLY A 96 -6.15 -9.61 15.70
C GLY A 96 -7.40 -9.02 15.07
N ARG A 97 -7.70 -7.73 15.28
CA ARG A 97 -8.80 -7.03 14.59
C ARG A 97 -8.36 -6.59 13.19
N THR A 98 -9.32 -6.17 12.38
CA THR A 98 -9.05 -5.52 11.09
C THR A 98 -9.38 -4.05 11.15
N ARG A 99 -8.62 -3.24 10.43
CA ARG A 99 -8.91 -1.81 10.22
C ARG A 99 -8.64 -1.44 8.75
N PRO A 100 -9.47 -0.59 8.12
CA PRO A 100 -9.19 -0.10 6.77
C PRO A 100 -7.80 0.54 6.65
N ILE A 101 -7.11 0.32 5.53
CA ILE A 101 -5.78 0.91 5.30
C ILE A 101 -5.82 2.45 5.35
N SER A 102 -6.94 3.07 4.99
CA SER A 102 -7.12 4.53 5.11
C SER A 102 -7.14 5.04 6.55
N GLU A 103 -7.46 4.19 7.52
CA GLU A 103 -7.57 4.53 8.96
C GLU A 103 -6.32 4.12 9.76
N LEU A 104 -5.31 3.52 9.12
CA LEU A 104 -4.01 3.28 9.76
C LEU A 104 -3.27 4.60 9.94
N GLU A 105 -2.48 4.71 10.99
CA GLU A 105 -1.63 5.85 11.32
C GLU A 105 -0.20 5.38 11.60
N VAL A 106 0.77 6.29 11.46
CA VAL A 106 2.17 6.01 11.80
C VAL A 106 2.27 5.64 13.28
N GLY A 107 2.97 4.55 13.57
CA GLY A 107 3.07 3.97 14.91
C GLY A 107 2.10 2.81 15.17
N ASP A 108 1.09 2.61 14.30
CA ASP A 108 0.20 1.45 14.42
C ASP A 108 0.94 0.13 14.26
N ARG A 109 0.58 -0.87 15.07
CA ARG A 109 1.15 -2.22 14.99
C ARG A 109 0.27 -3.13 14.15
N ILE A 110 0.81 -3.67 13.07
CA ILE A 110 0.11 -4.53 12.12
C ILE A 110 0.87 -5.84 11.91
N TYR A 111 0.21 -6.84 11.33
CA TYR A 111 0.90 -8.03 10.85
C TYR A 111 1.55 -7.77 9.48
N GLY A 112 2.87 -7.92 9.43
CA GLY A 112 3.65 -8.02 8.21
C GLY A 112 4.13 -9.46 7.98
N THR A 113 5.07 -9.63 7.06
CA THR A 113 5.71 -10.94 6.83
C THR A 113 7.22 -10.80 6.71
N GLU A 114 7.94 -11.75 7.31
CA GLU A 114 9.40 -11.84 7.28
C GLU A 114 9.82 -13.20 6.72
N ARG A 115 10.85 -13.25 5.88
CA ARG A 115 11.42 -14.52 5.42
C ARG A 115 12.53 -14.96 6.39
N ARG A 116 12.36 -16.12 7.02
CA ARG A 116 13.37 -16.77 7.88
C ARG A 116 13.78 -18.09 7.23
N GLY A 117 14.97 -18.11 6.65
CA GLY A 117 15.46 -19.23 5.84
C GLY A 117 14.54 -19.53 4.64
N ALA A 118 14.01 -20.74 4.59
CA ALA A 118 13.10 -21.19 3.54
C ALA A 118 11.64 -20.75 3.75
N TYR A 119 11.26 -20.30 4.95
CA TYR A 119 9.87 -20.06 5.33
C TYR A 119 9.58 -18.57 5.50
N ARG A 120 8.30 -18.21 5.36
CA ARG A 120 7.79 -16.86 5.62
C ARG A 120 6.88 -16.90 6.85
N HIS A 121 7.14 -16.00 7.79
CA HIS A 121 6.44 -15.91 9.07
C HIS A 121 5.65 -14.61 9.14
N TYR A 122 4.47 -14.67 9.75
CA TYR A 122 3.77 -13.47 10.18
C TYR A 122 4.50 -12.87 11.38
N VAL A 123 4.77 -11.58 11.30
CA VAL A 123 5.47 -10.83 12.35
C VAL A 123 4.71 -9.54 12.62
N VAL A 124 4.64 -9.14 13.88
CA VAL A 124 4.14 -7.81 14.22
C VAL A 124 5.20 -6.79 13.80
N THR A 125 4.77 -5.77 13.07
CA THR A 125 5.59 -4.66 12.62
C THR A 125 4.85 -3.34 12.82
N THR A 126 5.58 -2.23 12.71
CA THR A 126 5.05 -0.88 12.93
C THR A 126 4.88 -0.17 11.60
N VAL A 127 3.75 0.53 11.42
CA VAL A 127 3.54 1.44 10.30
C VAL A 127 4.49 2.63 10.45
N LEU A 128 5.42 2.80 9.50
CA LEU A 128 6.42 3.86 9.54
C LEU A 128 6.00 5.12 8.79
N ASP A 129 5.11 4.97 7.80
CA ASP A 129 4.65 6.07 6.95
C ASP A 129 3.26 5.76 6.36
N LYS A 130 2.55 6.80 5.94
CA LYS A 130 1.21 6.73 5.34
C LYS A 130 1.11 7.73 4.19
N TRP A 131 0.67 7.24 3.03
CA TRP A 131 0.46 8.05 1.84
C TRP A 131 -0.88 7.74 1.18
N SER A 132 -1.40 8.71 0.42
CA SER A 132 -2.58 8.56 -0.42
C SER A 132 -2.28 9.03 -1.85
N THR A 133 -2.94 8.41 -2.82
CA THR A 133 -2.85 8.77 -4.24
C THR A 133 -4.15 8.38 -4.93
N VAL A 134 -4.47 9.08 -6.01
CA VAL A 134 -5.52 8.67 -6.96
C VAL A 134 -4.85 7.98 -8.13
N LYS A 135 -5.30 6.78 -8.48
CA LYS A 135 -4.76 5.94 -9.57
C LYS A 135 -5.88 5.14 -10.20
N ARG A 136 -5.68 4.70 -11.45
CA ARG A 136 -6.52 3.66 -12.05
C ARG A 136 -6.46 2.41 -11.18
N ALA A 137 -7.63 1.97 -10.71
CA ALA A 137 -7.77 0.83 -9.84
C ALA A 137 -8.22 -0.42 -10.62
N HIS A 138 -7.75 -1.58 -10.18
CA HIS A 138 -8.08 -2.89 -10.71
C HIS A 138 -8.67 -3.74 -9.60
N ARG A 139 -9.81 -4.38 -9.88
CA ARG A 139 -10.43 -5.35 -8.98
C ARG A 139 -9.87 -6.73 -9.26
N VAL A 140 -9.23 -7.34 -8.27
CA VAL A 140 -8.79 -8.73 -8.26
C VAL A 140 -9.80 -9.53 -7.43
N THR A 141 -10.48 -10.48 -8.06
CA THR A 141 -11.44 -11.37 -7.41
C THR A 141 -10.82 -12.75 -7.26
N LEU A 142 -10.79 -13.27 -6.04
CA LEU A 142 -10.30 -14.61 -5.74
C LEU A 142 -11.45 -15.63 -5.82
N GLU A 143 -11.09 -16.91 -5.92
CA GLU A 143 -12.05 -18.03 -6.00
C GLU A 143 -13.00 -18.08 -4.80
N ASP A 144 -12.55 -17.69 -3.61
CA ASP A 144 -13.36 -17.64 -2.38
C ASP A 144 -14.32 -16.43 -2.29
N GLY A 145 -14.38 -15.62 -3.36
CA GLY A 145 -15.18 -14.40 -3.45
C GLY A 145 -14.54 -13.16 -2.83
N THR A 146 -13.33 -13.26 -2.27
CA THR A 146 -12.59 -12.11 -1.76
C THR A 146 -12.23 -11.17 -2.90
N THR A 147 -12.52 -9.88 -2.74
CA THR A 147 -12.16 -8.84 -3.70
C THR A 147 -11.12 -7.90 -3.13
N LEU A 148 -10.04 -7.68 -3.87
CA LEU A 148 -9.00 -6.72 -3.57
C LEU A 148 -8.98 -5.66 -4.67
N VAL A 149 -9.03 -4.39 -4.29
CA VAL A 149 -8.92 -3.29 -5.25
C VAL A 149 -7.54 -2.64 -5.07
N ALA A 150 -6.73 -2.67 -6.12
CA ALA A 150 -5.34 -2.22 -6.07
C ALA A 150 -4.94 -1.47 -7.35
N SER A 151 -3.82 -0.75 -7.29
CA SER A 151 -3.22 -0.17 -8.48
C SER A 151 -2.60 -1.25 -9.38
N GLY A 152 -2.48 -1.01 -10.69
CA GLY A 152 -1.98 -2.03 -11.63
C GLY A 152 -0.53 -2.45 -11.39
N ASP A 153 0.25 -1.58 -10.78
CA ASP A 153 1.61 -1.78 -10.30
C ASP A 153 1.71 -2.50 -8.94
N HIS A 154 0.59 -2.63 -8.19
CA HIS A 154 0.55 -3.36 -6.91
C HIS A 154 1.05 -4.81 -7.08
N ARG A 155 1.85 -5.31 -6.12
CA ARG A 155 2.36 -6.68 -6.15
C ARG A 155 1.71 -7.54 -5.07
N PHE A 156 1.24 -8.71 -5.47
CA PHE A 156 0.83 -9.75 -4.54
C PHE A 156 1.84 -10.89 -4.55
N LEU A 157 2.05 -11.47 -3.37
CA LEU A 157 2.86 -12.68 -3.23
C LEU A 157 2.02 -13.89 -3.63
N THR A 158 2.57 -14.73 -4.50
CA THR A 158 1.95 -15.98 -4.92
C THR A 158 2.87 -17.17 -4.63
N GLU A 159 2.39 -18.38 -4.88
CA GLU A 159 3.16 -19.62 -4.86
C GLU A 159 4.39 -19.62 -5.79
N ARG A 160 4.43 -18.70 -6.78
CA ARG A 160 5.52 -18.52 -7.75
C ARG A 160 6.23 -17.17 -7.59
N GLY A 161 6.18 -16.58 -6.40
CA GLY A 161 6.81 -15.31 -6.08
C GLY A 161 5.92 -14.09 -6.34
N TRP A 162 6.53 -12.91 -6.39
CA TRP A 162 5.80 -11.64 -6.52
C TRP A 162 5.28 -11.42 -7.95
N LYS A 163 4.00 -11.05 -8.06
CA LYS A 163 3.33 -10.74 -9.33
C LYS A 163 2.64 -9.39 -9.24
N HIS A 164 2.77 -8.56 -10.27
CA HIS A 164 2.02 -7.30 -10.40
C HIS A 164 0.55 -7.58 -10.73
N VAL A 165 -0.36 -6.69 -10.38
CA VAL A 165 -1.78 -6.84 -10.74
C VAL A 165 -1.97 -6.83 -12.25
N THR A 166 -1.29 -5.94 -12.97
CA THR A 166 -1.30 -5.90 -14.44
C THR A 166 0.10 -5.99 -15.03
N GLY A 167 0.19 -6.47 -16.27
CA GLY A 167 1.41 -6.53 -17.07
C GLY A 167 1.10 -7.02 -18.47
N SER A 168 2.11 -7.06 -19.32
CA SER A 168 2.00 -7.61 -20.68
C SER A 168 3.02 -8.74 -20.90
N MET A 169 2.75 -9.60 -21.89
CA MET A 169 3.72 -10.62 -22.32
C MET A 169 4.84 -10.05 -23.22
N ARG A 170 4.58 -8.91 -23.89
CA ARG A 170 5.48 -8.28 -24.86
C ARG A 170 5.50 -6.75 -24.69
N GLY A 171 6.54 -6.09 -25.22
CA GLY A 171 6.70 -4.64 -25.18
C GLY A 171 7.12 -4.09 -23.81
N GLY A 172 7.06 -2.77 -23.65
CA GLY A 172 7.54 -2.05 -22.45
C GLY A 172 6.81 -2.39 -21.14
N GLY A 173 5.65 -3.06 -21.20
CA GLY A 173 4.90 -3.53 -20.03
C GLY A 173 5.28 -4.93 -19.53
N ARG A 174 6.33 -5.54 -20.10
CA ARG A 174 6.72 -6.93 -19.80
C ARG A 174 7.24 -7.05 -18.36
N ARG A 175 6.46 -7.71 -17.52
CA ARG A 175 6.80 -8.03 -16.12
C ARG A 175 6.00 -9.23 -15.63
N PRO A 176 6.40 -9.93 -14.56
CA PRO A 176 5.56 -10.94 -13.94
C PRO A 176 4.25 -10.30 -13.42
N TYR A 177 3.11 -10.81 -13.88
CA TYR A 177 1.77 -10.31 -13.51
C TYR A 177 0.82 -11.44 -13.12
N LEU A 178 -0.28 -11.10 -12.48
CA LEU A 178 -1.30 -12.03 -12.02
C LEU A 178 -2.04 -12.66 -13.20
N THR A 179 -2.31 -13.95 -13.06
CA THR A 179 -3.19 -14.73 -13.93
C THR A 179 -4.19 -15.47 -13.05
N THR A 180 -5.26 -15.96 -13.65
CA THR A 180 -6.26 -16.79 -12.95
C THR A 180 -5.71 -18.11 -12.41
N ARG A 181 -4.48 -18.49 -12.78
CA ARG A 181 -3.80 -19.70 -12.31
C ARG A 181 -2.89 -19.46 -11.09
N ASN A 182 -2.82 -18.23 -10.59
CA ASN A 182 -1.99 -17.92 -9.42
C ASN A 182 -2.77 -18.07 -8.13
N ARG A 183 -2.11 -18.57 -7.08
CA ARG A 183 -2.65 -18.67 -5.73
C ARG A 183 -1.99 -17.62 -4.86
N LEU A 184 -2.77 -16.66 -4.38
CA LEU A 184 -2.24 -15.64 -3.47
C LEU A 184 -1.91 -16.25 -2.10
N LEU A 185 -0.80 -15.80 -1.53
CA LEU A 185 -0.40 -16.14 -0.17
C LEU A 185 -0.84 -15.02 0.78
N GLY A 186 -1.59 -15.38 1.82
CA GLY A 186 -2.14 -14.43 2.78
C GLY A 186 -2.98 -15.12 3.85
N THR A 187 -3.62 -14.33 4.69
CA THR A 187 -4.48 -14.79 5.80
C THR A 187 -5.83 -15.33 5.32
N GLY A 188 -6.13 -15.25 4.03
CA GLY A 188 -7.44 -15.53 3.47
C GLY A 188 -8.47 -14.46 3.83
N ARG A 189 -9.74 -14.81 3.66
CA ARG A 189 -10.87 -13.93 3.97
C ARG A 189 -10.97 -13.65 5.47
N PHE A 190 -11.09 -12.38 5.84
CA PHE A 190 -11.42 -12.01 7.22
C PHE A 190 -12.88 -12.32 7.55
N ALA A 191 -13.13 -12.73 8.79
CA ALA A 191 -14.48 -12.83 9.31
C ALA A 191 -15.14 -11.44 9.31
N ALA A 192 -16.45 -11.41 9.05
CA ALA A 192 -17.20 -10.17 9.17
C ALA A 192 -17.12 -9.68 10.62
N ALA A 193 -16.78 -8.41 10.82
CA ALA A 193 -16.80 -7.81 12.14
C ALA A 193 -18.23 -7.94 12.73
N PRO A 194 -18.37 -8.29 14.02
CA PRO A 194 -19.69 -8.37 14.63
C PRO A 194 -20.39 -7.02 14.55
N LYS A 195 -21.68 -7.03 14.19
CA LYS A 195 -22.51 -5.83 14.23
C LYS A 195 -22.52 -5.32 15.67
N ARG A 196 -22.19 -4.05 15.92
CA ARG A 196 -22.31 -3.41 17.25
C ARG A 196 -23.77 -3.13 17.63
N SER A 197 -24.67 -4.08 17.39
CA SER A 197 -26.09 -3.97 17.74
C SER A 197 -26.29 -4.08 19.25
N ALA A 198 -27.47 -3.69 19.72
CA ALA A 198 -27.87 -3.92 21.11
C ALA A 198 -27.87 -5.43 21.44
N ASP A 199 -28.28 -6.27 20.50
CA ASP A 199 -28.27 -7.73 20.65
C ASP A 199 -26.87 -8.31 20.78
N TYR A 200 -25.91 -7.83 19.99
CA TYR A 200 -24.53 -8.27 20.11
C TYR A 200 -23.93 -7.88 21.46
N ARG A 201 -24.19 -6.64 21.93
CA ARG A 201 -23.72 -6.19 23.26
C ARG A 201 -24.34 -7.02 24.38
N ARG A 202 -25.63 -7.33 24.31
CA ARG A 202 -26.31 -8.22 25.27
C ARG A 202 -25.72 -9.63 25.24
N GLY A 203 -25.56 -10.23 24.06
CA GLY A 203 -24.96 -11.55 23.91
C GLY A 203 -23.53 -11.63 24.45
N TYR A 204 -22.71 -10.61 24.17
CA TYR A 204 -21.35 -10.50 24.69
C TYR A 204 -21.31 -10.39 26.22
N LEU A 205 -22.17 -9.55 26.80
CA LEU A 205 -22.29 -9.42 28.25
C LEU A 205 -22.76 -10.75 28.90
N CYS A 206 -23.74 -11.41 28.30
CA CYS A 206 -24.21 -12.72 28.77
C CYS A 206 -23.11 -13.79 28.73
N ALA A 207 -22.27 -13.80 27.70
CA ALA A 207 -21.15 -14.72 27.61
C ALA A 207 -20.11 -14.46 28.71
N LEU A 208 -19.73 -13.19 28.92
CA LEU A 208 -18.80 -12.78 29.98
C LEU A 208 -19.30 -13.13 31.39
N VAL A 209 -20.59 -12.90 31.67
CA VAL A 209 -21.18 -13.19 32.97
C VAL A 209 -21.31 -14.70 33.19
N ARG A 210 -21.69 -15.46 32.17
CA ARG A 210 -21.80 -16.93 32.27
C ARG A 210 -20.46 -17.64 32.50
N ASP A 211 -19.38 -17.13 31.91
CA ASP A 211 -18.01 -17.61 32.20
C ASP A 211 -17.56 -17.23 33.61
N ALA A 212 -17.98 -16.06 34.12
CA ALA A 212 -17.70 -15.65 35.49
C ALA A 212 -18.47 -16.47 36.54
N ASP A 213 -19.66 -16.97 36.20
CA ASP A 213 -20.48 -17.84 37.05
C ASP A 213 -20.05 -19.32 37.02
N HIS A 214 -19.10 -19.72 36.16
CA HIS A 214 -18.50 -21.07 36.11
C HIS A 214 -16.96 -21.06 36.18
N PRO A 215 -16.34 -20.58 37.27
CA PRO A 215 -14.90 -20.67 37.46
C PRO A 215 -14.50 -22.12 37.78
N GLY A 216 -14.51 -23.05 36.82
CA GLY A 216 -14.23 -24.45 37.17
C GLY A 216 -14.19 -25.55 36.11
N SER A 217 -14.49 -25.33 34.82
CA SER A 217 -14.31 -26.40 33.83
C SER A 217 -12.85 -26.45 33.35
N ARG A 218 -12.00 -27.10 34.14
CA ARG A 218 -10.69 -27.57 33.68
C ARG A 218 -10.89 -28.37 32.38
N PHE A 219 -10.19 -27.97 31.31
CA PHE A 219 -10.02 -28.83 30.14
C PHE A 219 -9.47 -30.18 30.60
N PRO A 220 -10.12 -31.32 30.29
CA PRO A 220 -9.56 -32.61 30.62
C PRO A 220 -8.29 -32.81 29.80
N ALA A 221 -7.17 -33.02 30.49
CA ALA A 221 -5.91 -33.43 29.89
C ALA A 221 -6.16 -34.69 29.06
N GLY A 222 -5.81 -34.61 27.77
CA GLY A 222 -5.94 -35.71 26.83
C GLY A 222 -5.23 -36.97 27.33
N HIS A 223 -6.00 -38.03 27.49
CA HIS A 223 -5.51 -39.37 27.73
C HIS A 223 -4.73 -39.81 26.48
N ARG A 224 -3.41 -39.96 26.59
CA ARG A 224 -2.65 -40.76 25.61
C ARG A 224 -2.96 -42.24 25.87
N ARG A 225 -3.47 -42.92 24.86
CA ARG A 225 -3.35 -44.38 24.69
C ARG A 225 -3.03 -44.66 23.23
N GLY A 226 -2.06 -45.55 23.01
CA GLY A 226 -1.44 -45.90 21.73
C GLY A 226 0.03 -45.61 21.75
#